data_AF-A0A174KSX5-F1
#
_entry.id   AF-A0A174KSX5-F1
#
_cell.length_a   1.000
_cell.length_b   1.000
_cell.length_c   1.000
_cell.angle_alpha   90.00
_cell.angle_beta   90.00
_cell.angle_gamma   90.00
#
_symmetry.space_group_name_H-M   'P 1'
#
loop_
_entity.id
_entity.type
_entity.pdbx_description
1 polymer ?
#
loop_
_entity_poly.entity_id
_entity_poly.type
_entity_poly.pdbx_seq_one_letter_code
_entity_poly.pdbx_strand_id
1 'polypeptide(L)'
;MMKNIKRAFESAELKETILPDAYALSRERFHYIRFKISPEEYHRLSAVRLTMEVVSGRSVVVLNQYLGTEPEEVEGLNAAVTYPAGACEAGENAFAYKGQVRIKEIELLYEEESETIAADYKLQETAWIADKTDPLLDAAQFLFNIQIKGPGQSPFKGACWTLYDYDDECPRLVNWLWDNAVVVACMAELIKSGLYPEKEAQFLQFAREVGEEFLRTQILDEGSEVYGALTARWEYPGHPAHSYDCYLGPNDASFAVKWALIPLYELTGEQRYLEASRLALDWVKNSIYLPDRDYLPLDYDLTDGTWGNYSIIDTAFIPEGFTEYDRLNCTNEFTEDSRFFMDRFIRQYRLDNGFYGQNYDPAAGVDEVIFTRGLGWTIEGLLAAYRGTEEKRYLKEAVELALLTAKEQNEDGSFSYILGYHGVPEQKDREGTGICEKATAILAYLFYDICMLDQSQKELLESADRAMVWCEANIHRGPGMGYGGIKAAGIKSGITCMSYLTIATQYANAFYILAKLKRTEAPWLKTELYK
;
A
#
# COMPACT_ATOMS: atom_id res chain seq x y z
N MET A 1 24.11 -37.97 -2.91
CA MET A 1 22.77 -38.58 -2.90
C MET A 1 21.77 -37.44 -2.81
N MET A 2 21.30 -36.92 -3.94
CA MET A 2 20.36 -35.78 -3.99
C MET A 2 18.94 -36.28 -3.71
N LYS A 3 18.25 -35.64 -2.77
CA LYS A 3 16.84 -35.92 -2.45
C LYS A 3 15.97 -34.99 -3.29
N ASN A 4 15.33 -35.55 -4.32
CA ASN A 4 14.22 -34.90 -5.03
C ASN A 4 12.94 -35.07 -4.21
N ILE A 5 12.25 -33.97 -3.90
CA ILE A 5 10.91 -33.98 -3.33
C ILE A 5 9.92 -33.67 -4.45
N LYS A 6 9.11 -34.66 -4.85
CA LYS A 6 7.95 -34.48 -5.73
C LYS A 6 6.68 -34.38 -4.88
N ARG A 7 5.87 -33.35 -5.08
CA ARG A 7 4.48 -33.31 -4.59
C ARG A 7 3.55 -33.51 -5.77
N ALA A 8 2.60 -34.44 -5.65
CA ALA A 8 1.54 -34.67 -6.62
C ALA A 8 0.24 -34.07 -6.09
N PHE A 9 -0.49 -33.35 -6.94
CA PHE A 9 -1.84 -32.87 -6.67
C PHE A 9 -2.82 -33.68 -7.52
N GLU A 10 -3.83 -34.28 -6.90
CA GLU A 10 -4.96 -34.89 -7.62
C GLU A 10 -5.98 -33.80 -7.95
N SER A 11 -6.14 -33.47 -9.23
CA SER A 11 -7.15 -32.52 -9.70
C SER A 11 -8.44 -33.25 -10.08
N ALA A 12 -9.56 -32.86 -9.48
CA ALA A 12 -10.89 -33.19 -10.01
C ALA A 12 -11.14 -32.39 -11.30
N GLU A 13 -11.47 -33.05 -12.41
CA GLU A 13 -11.80 -32.41 -13.69
C GLU A 13 -13.31 -32.13 -13.79
N LEU A 14 -13.69 -30.85 -13.79
CA LEU A 14 -14.94 -30.38 -14.40
C LEU A 14 -14.67 -30.08 -15.87
N LYS A 15 -15.33 -30.82 -16.78
CA LYS A 15 -15.23 -30.62 -18.23
C LYS A 15 -16.11 -29.46 -18.66
N GLU A 16 -15.53 -28.27 -18.83
CA GLU A 16 -16.12 -27.23 -19.67
C GLU A 16 -15.65 -27.38 -21.12
N THR A 17 -16.58 -27.16 -22.05
CA THR A 17 -16.43 -27.40 -23.49
C THR A 17 -15.70 -26.22 -24.12
N ILE A 18 -14.56 -26.46 -24.78
CA ILE A 18 -13.67 -25.44 -25.35
C ILE A 18 -14.19 -24.96 -26.71
N LEU A 19 -14.28 -23.64 -26.93
CA LEU A 19 -14.30 -23.05 -28.26
C LEU A 19 -12.83 -22.79 -28.68
N PRO A 20 -12.29 -23.50 -29.68
CA PRO A 20 -10.88 -23.44 -30.07
C PRO A 20 -10.50 -22.22 -30.93
N ASP A 21 -11.33 -21.17 -30.97
CA ASP A 21 -11.09 -20.01 -31.82
C ASP A 21 -10.28 -18.93 -31.10
N ALA A 22 -9.31 -18.33 -31.80
CA ALA A 22 -8.53 -17.17 -31.35
C ALA A 22 -9.40 -16.03 -30.79
N TYR A 23 -10.64 -15.92 -31.27
CA TYR A 23 -11.64 -14.99 -30.72
C TYR A 23 -12.00 -15.30 -29.27
N ALA A 24 -12.23 -16.57 -28.90
CA ALA A 24 -12.54 -16.95 -27.52
C ALA A 24 -11.38 -16.63 -26.58
N LEU A 25 -10.15 -16.98 -26.99
CA LEU A 25 -8.94 -16.67 -26.21
C LEU A 25 -8.72 -15.16 -26.05
N SER A 26 -9.05 -14.36 -27.07
CA SER A 26 -8.96 -12.89 -26.98
C SER A 26 -9.94 -12.28 -25.95
N ARG A 27 -11.05 -12.97 -25.65
CA ARG A 27 -12.07 -12.53 -24.69
C ARG A 27 -11.88 -13.10 -23.29
N GLU A 28 -11.04 -14.12 -23.14
CA GLU A 28 -10.75 -14.73 -21.85
C GLU A 28 -9.86 -13.82 -21.01
N ARG A 29 -10.10 -13.82 -19.69
CA ARG A 29 -9.25 -13.16 -18.70
C ARG A 29 -8.02 -14.01 -18.43
N PHE A 30 -6.96 -13.36 -17.99
CA PHE A 30 -5.81 -14.08 -17.46
C PHE A 30 -6.15 -14.77 -16.14
N HIS A 31 -5.65 -16.00 -15.99
CA HIS A 31 -5.56 -16.75 -14.75
C HIS A 31 -4.12 -16.70 -14.25
N TYR A 32 -3.90 -16.91 -12.95
CA TYR A 32 -2.60 -16.68 -12.33
C TYR A 32 -2.12 -17.91 -11.56
N ILE A 33 -0.84 -18.22 -11.73
CA ILE A 33 -0.08 -19.14 -10.87
C ILE A 33 1.02 -18.33 -10.21
N ARG A 34 1.07 -18.41 -8.88
CA ARG A 34 2.08 -17.73 -8.07
C ARG A 34 3.18 -18.71 -7.69
N PHE A 35 4.42 -18.25 -7.69
CA PHE A 35 5.57 -18.99 -7.18
C PHE A 35 6.55 -18.05 -6.49
N LYS A 36 7.41 -18.60 -5.64
CA LYS A 36 8.38 -17.85 -4.84
C LYS A 36 9.79 -18.08 -5.36
N ILE A 37 10.59 -17.02 -5.41
CA ILE A 37 12.04 -17.10 -5.58
C ILE A 37 12.65 -16.50 -4.31
N SER A 38 13.48 -17.26 -3.58
CA SER A 38 14.14 -16.68 -2.40
C SER A 38 15.17 -15.62 -2.82
N PRO A 39 15.50 -14.63 -1.96
CA PRO A 39 16.57 -13.68 -2.24
C PRO A 39 17.91 -14.34 -2.60
N GLU A 40 18.23 -15.46 -1.94
CA GLU A 40 19.44 -16.25 -2.19
C GLU A 40 19.46 -16.88 -3.59
N GLU A 41 18.31 -17.37 -4.07
CA GLU A 41 18.16 -17.93 -5.41
C GLU A 41 18.14 -16.84 -6.49
N TYR A 42 17.39 -15.75 -6.27
CA TYR A 42 17.22 -14.67 -7.23
C TYR A 42 18.56 -14.02 -7.60
N HIS A 43 19.45 -13.81 -6.63
CA HIS A 43 20.75 -13.21 -6.87
C HIS A 43 21.63 -14.01 -7.86
N ARG A 44 21.43 -15.34 -7.95
CA ARG A 44 22.16 -16.22 -8.87
C ARG A 44 21.40 -16.50 -10.15
N LEU A 45 20.15 -16.04 -10.23
CA LEU A 45 19.22 -16.37 -11.28
C LEU A 45 19.69 -15.72 -12.59
N SER A 46 19.80 -16.53 -13.63
CA SER A 46 19.95 -16.06 -15.01
C SER A 46 18.58 -15.95 -15.68
N ALA A 47 17.72 -16.94 -15.46
CA ALA A 47 16.39 -17.01 -16.05
C ALA A 47 15.47 -17.99 -15.30
N VAL A 48 14.16 -17.86 -15.52
CA VAL A 48 13.15 -18.85 -15.12
C VAL A 48 12.58 -19.49 -16.38
N ARG A 49 12.63 -20.81 -16.46
CA ARG A 49 11.97 -21.58 -17.53
C ARG A 49 10.71 -22.25 -17.00
N LEU A 50 9.58 -21.99 -17.65
CA LEU A 50 8.32 -22.65 -17.35
C LEU A 50 7.99 -23.63 -18.46
N THR A 51 7.82 -24.91 -18.11
CA THR A 51 7.38 -25.97 -19.03
C THR A 51 5.93 -26.32 -18.74
N MET A 52 5.10 -26.42 -19.78
CA MET A 52 3.66 -26.58 -19.64
C MET A 52 3.01 -27.42 -20.74
N GLU A 53 1.83 -27.94 -20.44
CA GLU A 53 0.90 -28.56 -21.40
C GLU A 53 -0.22 -27.58 -21.72
N VAL A 54 -0.40 -27.25 -22.99
CA VAL A 54 -1.50 -26.40 -23.47
C VAL A 54 -2.67 -27.30 -23.91
N VAL A 55 -3.60 -27.54 -22.98
CA VAL A 55 -4.76 -28.44 -23.19
C VAL A 55 -5.75 -27.87 -24.19
N SER A 56 -5.89 -26.54 -24.20
CA SER A 56 -6.79 -25.80 -25.09
C SER A 56 -6.30 -25.69 -26.54
N GLY A 57 -5.13 -26.23 -26.87
CA GLY A 57 -4.47 -26.11 -28.17
C GLY A 57 -3.59 -24.86 -28.27
N ARG A 58 -4.10 -23.70 -27.87
CA ARG A 58 -3.36 -22.42 -27.83
C ARG A 58 -3.60 -21.69 -26.50
N SER A 59 -2.54 -21.07 -25.99
CA SER A 59 -2.56 -20.23 -24.79
C SER A 59 -1.75 -18.95 -25.02
N VAL A 60 -2.07 -17.90 -24.27
CA VAL A 60 -1.23 -16.69 -24.13
C VAL A 60 -0.67 -16.69 -22.72
N VAL A 61 0.63 -16.47 -22.55
CA VAL A 61 1.31 -16.50 -21.25
C VAL A 61 2.19 -15.28 -21.04
N VAL A 62 2.35 -14.85 -19.80
CA VAL A 62 3.23 -13.71 -19.43
C VAL A 62 3.65 -13.82 -17.96
N LEU A 63 4.85 -13.33 -17.62
CA LEU A 63 5.36 -13.31 -16.25
C LEU A 63 5.53 -11.87 -15.78
N ASN A 64 4.87 -11.48 -14.67
CA ASN A 64 4.98 -10.14 -14.07
C ASN A 64 4.90 -9.02 -15.13
N GLN A 65 3.81 -8.93 -15.90
CA GLN A 65 3.71 -8.01 -17.05
C GLN A 65 4.04 -6.54 -16.73
N TYR A 66 3.78 -6.10 -15.49
CA TYR A 66 4.14 -4.77 -15.01
C TYR A 66 5.66 -4.48 -15.04
N LEU A 67 6.51 -5.50 -15.20
CA LEU A 67 7.96 -5.37 -15.42
C LEU A 67 8.35 -5.20 -16.90
N GLY A 68 7.36 -5.02 -17.79
CA GLY A 68 7.58 -4.81 -19.23
C GLY A 68 7.80 -6.10 -20.02
N THR A 69 7.34 -7.24 -19.51
CA THR A 69 7.30 -8.48 -20.30
C THR A 69 6.11 -8.48 -21.25
N GLU A 70 6.31 -8.97 -22.47
CA GLU A 70 5.26 -9.06 -23.47
C GLU A 70 4.55 -10.42 -23.41
N PRO A 71 3.22 -10.48 -23.62
CA PRO A 71 2.52 -11.75 -23.72
C PRO A 71 2.99 -12.61 -24.91
N GLU A 72 3.22 -13.90 -24.65
CA GLU A 72 3.70 -14.86 -25.64
C GLU A 72 2.62 -15.90 -25.97
N GLU A 73 2.39 -16.19 -27.25
CA GLU A 73 1.54 -17.30 -27.67
C GLU A 73 2.30 -18.63 -27.59
N VAL A 74 1.68 -19.64 -26.96
CA VAL A 74 2.26 -20.97 -26.79
C VAL A 74 1.27 -22.06 -27.18
N GLU A 75 1.79 -23.15 -27.73
CA GLU A 75 1.00 -24.29 -28.22
C GLU A 75 1.69 -25.63 -27.91
N GLY A 76 0.87 -26.68 -27.80
CA GLY A 76 1.34 -28.06 -27.70
C GLY A 76 1.57 -28.59 -26.27
N LEU A 77 1.94 -29.87 -26.21
CA LEU A 77 1.97 -30.63 -24.95
C LEU A 77 3.23 -30.40 -24.11
N ASN A 78 4.27 -29.76 -24.66
CA ASN A 78 5.54 -29.47 -24.00
C ASN A 78 6.04 -28.07 -24.36
N ALA A 79 5.12 -27.09 -24.36
CA ALA A 79 5.50 -25.70 -24.55
C ALA A 79 6.45 -25.27 -23.42
N ALA A 80 7.44 -24.45 -23.75
CA ALA A 80 8.37 -23.90 -22.79
C ALA A 80 8.63 -22.43 -23.11
N VAL A 81 8.57 -21.58 -22.09
CA VAL A 81 8.92 -20.16 -22.15
C VAL A 81 10.05 -19.92 -21.16
N THR A 82 10.95 -18.99 -21.48
CA THR A 82 12.10 -18.67 -20.63
C THR A 82 12.16 -17.16 -20.46
N TYR A 83 12.01 -16.70 -19.21
CA TYR A 83 12.06 -15.29 -18.85
C TYR A 83 13.41 -14.97 -18.21
N PRO A 84 14.07 -13.86 -18.57
CA PRO A 84 15.32 -13.46 -17.91
C PRO A 84 15.08 -13.09 -16.45
N ALA A 85 16.14 -13.09 -15.62
CA ALA A 85 16.03 -12.73 -14.21
C ALA A 85 15.39 -11.36 -13.96
N GLY A 86 15.64 -10.37 -14.84
CA GLY A 86 15.04 -9.03 -14.74
C GLY A 86 13.51 -8.98 -14.95
N ALA A 87 12.89 -10.08 -15.40
CA ALA A 87 11.44 -10.24 -15.45
C ALA A 87 10.86 -10.90 -14.18
N CYS A 88 11.71 -11.20 -13.21
CA CYS A 88 11.37 -11.84 -11.96
C CYS A 88 11.69 -10.91 -10.78
N GLU A 89 11.30 -11.33 -9.58
CA GLU A 89 11.64 -10.65 -8.33
C GLU A 89 11.98 -11.66 -7.23
N ALA A 90 12.76 -11.22 -6.25
CA ALA A 90 12.98 -11.94 -5.00
C ALA A 90 11.72 -11.82 -4.13
N GLY A 91 11.00 -12.92 -3.97
CA GLY A 91 9.68 -12.95 -3.33
C GLY A 91 8.64 -13.60 -4.23
N GLU A 92 7.46 -13.01 -4.28
CA GLU A 92 6.34 -13.51 -5.08
C GLU A 92 6.49 -13.13 -6.56
N ASN A 93 6.24 -14.10 -7.44
CA ASN A 93 6.16 -13.90 -8.89
C ASN A 93 4.82 -14.44 -9.40
N ALA A 94 4.21 -13.73 -10.35
CA ALA A 94 2.91 -14.05 -10.90
C ALA A 94 3.02 -14.42 -12.40
N PHE A 95 2.80 -15.70 -12.68
CA PHE A 95 2.67 -16.21 -14.04
C PHE A 95 1.20 -16.16 -14.48
N ALA A 96 0.89 -15.31 -15.44
CA ALA A 96 -0.43 -15.14 -16.00
C ALA A 96 -0.60 -15.95 -17.30
N TYR A 97 -1.76 -16.56 -17.49
CA TYR A 97 -2.06 -17.32 -18.70
C TYR A 97 -3.54 -17.24 -19.10
N LYS A 98 -3.82 -17.44 -20.39
CA LYS A 98 -5.17 -17.63 -20.93
C LYS A 98 -5.36 -19.03 -21.49
N GLY A 99 -6.59 -19.49 -21.57
CA GLY A 99 -6.90 -20.84 -21.97
C GLY A 99 -6.52 -21.85 -20.88
N GLN A 100 -6.53 -23.13 -21.26
CA GLN A 100 -6.22 -24.21 -20.33
C GLN A 100 -4.75 -24.61 -20.44
N VAL A 101 -4.00 -24.31 -19.38
CA VAL A 101 -2.59 -24.64 -19.21
C VAL A 101 -2.40 -25.50 -17.97
N ARG A 102 -1.56 -26.53 -18.06
CA ARG A 102 -1.06 -27.29 -16.92
C ARG A 102 0.45 -27.10 -16.82
N ILE A 103 0.91 -26.36 -15.82
CA ILE A 103 2.35 -26.22 -15.53
C ILE A 103 2.91 -27.57 -15.11
N LYS A 104 3.94 -28.02 -15.81
CA LYS A 104 4.68 -29.26 -15.50
C LYS A 104 5.87 -28.98 -14.60
N GLU A 105 6.58 -27.89 -14.87
CA GLU A 105 7.84 -27.58 -14.21
C GLU A 105 8.13 -26.07 -14.26
N ILE A 106 8.67 -25.55 -13.16
CA ILE A 106 9.28 -24.22 -13.07
C ILE A 106 10.74 -24.46 -12.70
N GLU A 107 11.64 -24.17 -13.63
CA GLU A 107 13.08 -24.37 -13.51
C GLU A 107 13.77 -23.01 -13.30
N LEU A 108 14.49 -22.86 -12.18
CA LEU A 108 15.37 -21.72 -11.93
C LEU A 108 16.73 -22.00 -12.56
N LEU A 109 17.11 -21.21 -13.55
CA LEU A 109 18.40 -21.30 -14.24
C LEU A 109 19.36 -20.31 -13.58
N TYR A 110 20.58 -20.76 -13.32
CA TYR A 110 21.61 -19.94 -12.63
C TYR A 110 22.77 -19.61 -13.57
N GLU A 111 23.45 -18.49 -13.34
CA GLU A 111 24.74 -18.21 -13.97
C GLU A 111 25.83 -19.15 -13.42
N GLU A 112 26.80 -19.56 -14.25
CA GLU A 112 27.98 -20.28 -13.76
C GLU A 112 28.77 -19.36 -12.81
N GLU A 113 29.15 -19.89 -11.63
CA GLU A 113 29.73 -19.11 -10.53
C GLU A 113 30.91 -18.24 -10.99
N SER A 114 30.79 -16.92 -10.88
CA SER A 114 31.95 -16.07 -10.68
C SER A 114 32.12 -15.83 -9.18
N GLU A 115 33.31 -16.16 -8.64
CA GLU A 115 33.66 -15.97 -7.23
C GLU A 115 33.50 -14.51 -6.75
N THR A 116 33.39 -13.56 -7.68
CA THR A 116 33.20 -12.12 -7.44
C THR A 116 31.75 -11.78 -7.06
N ILE A 117 30.76 -12.50 -7.59
CA ILE A 117 29.33 -12.21 -7.41
C ILE A 117 28.84 -12.65 -6.01
N ALA A 118 29.31 -13.78 -5.49
CA ALA A 118 28.95 -14.24 -4.13
C ALA A 118 29.47 -13.31 -3.00
N ALA A 119 30.46 -12.45 -3.29
CA ALA A 119 30.97 -11.48 -2.34
C ALA A 119 30.06 -10.23 -2.22
N ASP A 120 29.40 -9.81 -3.30
CA ASP A 120 28.51 -8.64 -3.31
C ASP A 120 27.18 -8.88 -2.56
N TYR A 121 26.64 -10.11 -2.57
CA TYR A 121 25.46 -10.46 -1.76
C TYR A 121 25.74 -10.40 -0.25
N LYS A 122 26.92 -10.85 0.19
CA LYS A 122 27.36 -10.70 1.58
C LYS A 122 27.56 -9.24 2.00
N LEU A 123 27.67 -8.32 1.04
CA LEU A 123 27.85 -6.88 1.28
C LEU A 123 26.51 -6.11 1.34
N GLN A 124 25.37 -6.73 1.02
CA GLN A 124 24.04 -6.12 1.14
C GLN A 124 23.32 -6.52 2.44
N GLU A 125 24.06 -6.67 3.55
CA GLU A 125 23.42 -6.81 4.86
C GLU A 125 22.60 -5.56 5.16
N THR A 126 21.31 -5.74 5.43
CA THR A 126 20.46 -4.66 5.92
C THR A 126 21.09 -4.08 7.17
N ALA A 127 21.29 -2.75 7.17
CA ALA A 127 21.83 -2.08 8.34
C ALA A 127 20.97 -2.41 9.57
N TRP A 128 21.62 -3.03 10.58
CA TRP A 128 20.95 -3.37 11.82
C TRP A 128 20.95 -2.16 12.74
N ILE A 129 19.78 -1.53 12.88
CA ILE A 129 19.51 -0.37 13.72
C ILE A 129 18.75 -0.70 14.99
N ALA A 130 18.10 -1.86 15.07
CA ALA A 130 17.33 -2.30 16.23
C ALA A 130 18.19 -2.57 17.47
N ASP A 131 17.66 -2.19 18.64
CA ASP A 131 18.29 -2.42 19.94
C ASP A 131 17.49 -3.37 20.86
N LYS A 132 16.34 -3.93 20.41
CA LYS A 132 15.44 -4.82 21.18
C LYS A 132 14.81 -4.21 22.44
N THR A 133 15.35 -3.12 22.96
CA THR A 133 14.83 -2.38 24.12
C THR A 133 13.93 -1.23 23.70
N ASP A 134 14.11 -0.75 22.47
CA ASP A 134 13.40 0.38 21.91
C ASP A 134 12.45 -0.07 20.79
N PRO A 135 11.12 -0.04 21.03
CA PRO A 135 10.15 -0.47 20.04
C PRO A 135 10.07 0.46 18.82
N LEU A 136 10.54 1.71 18.91
CA LEU A 136 10.67 2.59 17.73
C LEU A 136 11.71 2.07 16.76
N LEU A 137 12.90 1.74 17.27
CA LEU A 137 13.99 1.19 16.46
C LEU A 137 13.68 -0.23 15.97
N ASP A 138 12.94 -1.03 16.74
CA ASP A 138 12.44 -2.33 16.27
C ASP A 138 11.47 -2.13 15.09
N ALA A 139 10.48 -1.24 15.21
CA ALA A 139 9.56 -0.96 14.11
C ALA A 139 10.24 -0.35 12.89
N ALA A 140 11.25 0.51 13.08
CA ALA A 140 12.05 1.07 11.99
C ALA A 140 12.91 -0.01 11.31
N GLN A 141 13.45 -0.97 12.08
CA GLN A 141 14.20 -2.09 11.51
C GLN A 141 13.37 -2.90 10.53
N PHE A 142 12.07 -3.06 10.78
CA PHE A 142 11.18 -3.71 9.81
C PHE A 142 11.20 -2.99 8.47
N LEU A 143 11.01 -1.66 8.47
CA LEU A 143 11.06 -0.83 7.26
C LEU A 143 12.40 -0.99 6.53
N PHE A 144 13.51 -1.02 7.29
CA PHE A 144 14.84 -1.32 6.74
C PHE A 144 14.94 -2.70 6.10
N ASN A 145 14.30 -3.72 6.67
CA ASN A 145 14.33 -5.09 6.18
C ASN A 145 13.50 -5.30 4.91
N ILE A 146 12.39 -4.57 4.75
CA ILE A 146 11.49 -4.67 3.59
C ILE A 146 11.84 -3.71 2.44
N GLN A 147 12.83 -2.84 2.62
CA GLN A 147 13.35 -1.99 1.56
C GLN A 147 14.15 -2.81 0.54
N ILE A 148 13.90 -2.55 -0.73
CA ILE A 148 14.55 -3.17 -1.88
C ILE A 148 15.92 -2.50 -2.07
N LYS A 149 16.99 -3.19 -1.65
CA LYS A 149 18.35 -2.66 -1.60
C LYS A 149 19.02 -2.56 -2.96
N GLY A 150 18.58 -3.37 -3.93
CA GLY A 150 19.25 -3.49 -5.20
C GLY A 150 18.38 -4.06 -6.32
N PRO A 151 18.82 -3.91 -7.58
CA PRO A 151 18.18 -4.55 -8.72
C PRO A 151 18.28 -6.08 -8.65
N GLY A 152 19.20 -6.60 -7.83
CA GLY A 152 19.29 -8.00 -7.42
C GLY A 152 18.19 -8.45 -6.46
N GLN A 153 17.09 -7.70 -6.31
CA GLN A 153 15.89 -8.10 -5.57
C GLN A 153 14.62 -7.76 -6.37
N SER A 154 14.52 -6.54 -6.91
CA SER A 154 13.43 -6.11 -7.78
C SER A 154 13.87 -4.86 -8.56
N PRO A 155 13.33 -4.60 -9.76
CA PRO A 155 13.57 -3.35 -10.49
C PRO A 155 13.07 -2.11 -9.76
N PHE A 156 12.18 -2.26 -8.77
CA PHE A 156 11.74 -1.18 -7.87
C PHE A 156 12.78 -0.86 -6.77
N LYS A 157 14.07 -0.86 -7.13
CA LYS A 157 15.17 -0.54 -6.21
C LYS A 157 14.90 0.81 -5.52
N GLY A 158 15.05 0.80 -4.20
CA GLY A 158 14.90 1.97 -3.33
C GLY A 158 13.56 1.97 -2.59
N ALA A 159 12.49 1.55 -3.27
CA ALA A 159 11.17 1.37 -2.68
C ALA A 159 11.13 0.19 -1.69
N CYS A 160 9.99 -0.03 -1.08
CA CYS A 160 9.77 -1.11 -0.14
C CYS A 160 8.66 -2.05 -0.64
N TRP A 161 8.77 -3.31 -0.26
CA TRP A 161 7.65 -4.24 -0.35
C TRP A 161 6.53 -3.76 0.59
N THR A 162 5.28 -3.69 0.11
CA THR A 162 4.14 -3.24 0.93
C THR A 162 3.99 -4.05 2.22
N LEU A 163 4.20 -5.36 2.16
CA LEU A 163 4.02 -6.24 3.31
C LEU A 163 4.99 -7.42 3.34
N TYR A 164 5.14 -7.97 4.54
CA TYR A 164 5.78 -9.27 4.78
C TYR A 164 4.72 -10.27 5.25
N ASP A 165 4.63 -11.39 4.54
CA ASP A 165 3.78 -12.53 4.87
C ASP A 165 4.57 -13.52 5.74
N TYR A 166 4.11 -13.71 6.98
CA TYR A 166 4.75 -14.61 7.94
C TYR A 166 4.39 -16.08 7.72
N ASP A 167 3.27 -16.36 7.05
CA ASP A 167 2.84 -17.74 6.82
C ASP A 167 3.64 -18.38 5.68
N ASP A 168 3.99 -17.59 4.65
CA ASP A 168 4.83 -18.00 3.52
C ASP A 168 6.29 -17.49 3.60
N GLU A 169 6.65 -16.78 4.68
CA GLU A 169 7.95 -16.18 4.94
C GLU A 169 8.48 -15.38 3.72
N CYS A 170 7.65 -14.49 3.16
CA CYS A 170 7.99 -13.77 1.94
C CYS A 170 7.52 -12.31 1.93
N PRO A 171 8.32 -11.39 1.37
CA PRO A 171 7.84 -10.06 1.05
C PRO A 171 6.92 -10.11 -0.19
N ARG A 172 5.94 -9.20 -0.25
CA ARG A 172 4.95 -9.16 -1.34
C ARG A 172 4.54 -7.74 -1.73
N LEU A 173 3.92 -7.64 -2.90
CA LEU A 173 3.24 -6.46 -3.44
C LEU A 173 4.13 -5.22 -3.63
N VAL A 174 5.31 -5.38 -4.22
CA VAL A 174 6.15 -4.22 -4.61
C VAL A 174 5.48 -3.33 -5.66
N ASN A 175 4.54 -3.89 -6.41
CA ASN A 175 3.75 -3.20 -7.42
C ASN A 175 2.69 -2.25 -6.83
N TRP A 176 2.66 -2.02 -5.51
CA TRP A 176 1.86 -1.01 -4.83
C TRP A 176 2.82 0.08 -4.32
N LEU A 177 2.67 1.30 -4.83
CA LEU A 177 3.66 2.36 -4.64
C LEU A 177 3.22 3.45 -3.67
N TRP A 178 1.92 3.77 -3.64
CA TRP A 178 1.37 4.89 -2.86
C TRP A 178 1.73 4.83 -1.37
N ASP A 179 1.82 3.62 -0.82
CA ASP A 179 2.03 3.36 0.60
C ASP A 179 3.47 3.58 1.06
N ASN A 180 4.43 3.67 0.13
CA ASN A 180 5.79 4.11 0.39
C ASN A 180 5.85 5.54 0.95
N ALA A 181 4.80 6.35 0.71
CA ALA A 181 4.83 7.76 1.06
C ALA A 181 4.99 7.99 2.56
N VAL A 182 4.22 7.28 3.40
CA VAL A 182 4.29 7.43 4.86
C VAL A 182 5.64 6.97 5.41
N VAL A 183 6.31 6.03 4.72
CA VAL A 183 7.63 5.57 5.11
C VAL A 183 8.66 6.71 4.98
N VAL A 184 8.55 7.53 3.93
CA VAL A 184 9.40 8.72 3.74
C VAL A 184 9.20 9.73 4.88
N ALA A 185 7.95 10.12 5.17
CA ALA A 185 7.66 11.01 6.28
C ALA A 185 8.09 10.45 7.64
N CYS A 186 7.91 9.15 7.87
CA CYS A 186 8.38 8.49 9.08
C CYS A 186 9.87 8.69 9.29
N MET A 187 10.70 8.50 8.26
CA MET A 187 12.13 8.75 8.34
C MET A 187 12.44 10.23 8.55
N ALA A 188 11.69 11.13 7.90
CA ALA A 188 11.83 12.57 8.09
C ALA A 188 11.55 13.01 9.54
N GLU A 189 10.48 12.50 10.14
CA GLU A 189 10.12 12.82 11.53
C GLU A 189 11.08 12.17 12.53
N LEU A 190 11.62 10.98 12.25
CA LEU A 190 12.70 10.40 13.06
C LEU A 190 13.95 11.31 13.08
N ILE A 191 14.33 11.87 11.93
CA ILE A 191 15.43 12.86 11.84
C ILE A 191 15.09 14.12 12.64
N LYS A 192 13.92 14.72 12.40
CA LYS A 192 13.48 15.97 13.06
C LYS A 192 13.38 15.82 14.59
N SER A 193 13.01 14.63 15.08
CA SER A 193 12.92 14.34 16.52
C SER A 193 14.25 14.48 17.26
N GLY A 194 15.38 14.29 16.58
CA GLY A 194 16.72 14.30 17.17
C GLY A 194 16.98 13.16 18.16
N LEU A 195 16.13 12.13 18.21
CA LEU A 195 16.27 11.01 19.16
C LEU A 195 17.45 10.08 18.84
N TYR A 196 17.81 9.94 17.56
CA TYR A 196 18.86 9.03 17.09
C TYR A 196 19.84 9.73 16.14
N PRO A 197 20.59 10.74 16.62
CA PRO A 197 21.50 11.52 15.77
C PRO A 197 22.57 10.66 15.09
N GLU A 198 22.94 9.53 15.66
CA GLU A 198 23.89 8.58 15.07
C GLU A 198 23.33 7.80 13.87
N LYS A 199 22.00 7.78 13.70
CA LYS A 199 21.29 7.09 12.60
C LYS A 199 20.75 8.05 11.53
N GLU A 200 20.88 9.36 11.74
CA GLU A 200 20.34 10.40 10.88
C GLU A 200 20.71 10.19 9.40
N ALA A 201 21.97 9.90 9.12
CA ALA A 201 22.44 9.65 7.76
C ALA A 201 21.77 8.43 7.11
N GLN A 202 21.48 7.38 7.90
CA GLN A 202 20.82 6.17 7.42
C GLN A 202 19.34 6.46 7.12
N PHE A 203 18.66 7.21 7.99
CA PHE A 203 17.27 7.63 7.77
C PHE A 203 17.14 8.56 6.56
N LEU A 204 18.08 9.49 6.39
CA LEU A 204 18.06 10.41 5.24
C LEU A 204 18.28 9.67 3.93
N GLN A 205 19.24 8.74 3.90
CA GLN A 205 19.48 7.90 2.72
C GLN A 205 18.24 7.06 2.39
N PHE A 206 17.64 6.43 3.40
CA PHE A 206 16.41 5.66 3.23
C PHE A 206 15.27 6.50 2.66
N ALA A 207 14.99 7.66 3.27
CA ALA A 207 13.92 8.56 2.83
C ALA A 207 14.08 8.97 1.36
N ARG A 208 15.32 9.32 0.96
CA ARG A 208 15.64 9.68 -0.42
C ARG A 208 15.41 8.52 -1.37
N GLU A 209 15.96 7.35 -1.07
CA GLU A 209 15.86 6.17 -1.94
C GLU A 209 14.41 5.74 -2.19
N VAL A 210 13.57 5.75 -1.15
CA VAL A 210 12.13 5.48 -1.29
C VAL A 210 11.44 6.61 -2.05
N GLY A 211 11.81 7.86 -1.79
CA GLY A 211 11.27 9.06 -2.43
C GLY A 211 11.47 9.14 -3.94
N GLU A 212 12.59 8.63 -4.45
CA GLU A 212 12.89 8.62 -5.89
C GLU A 212 11.84 7.84 -6.70
N GLU A 213 11.14 6.89 -6.10
CA GLU A 213 10.08 6.13 -6.77
C GLU A 213 9.00 7.04 -7.33
N PHE A 214 8.57 8.02 -6.52
CA PHE A 214 7.50 8.95 -6.91
C PHE A 214 7.93 9.83 -8.08
N LEU A 215 9.21 10.24 -8.13
CA LEU A 215 9.73 10.99 -9.27
C LEU A 215 9.84 10.11 -10.52
N ARG A 216 10.30 8.87 -10.37
CA ARG A 216 10.49 7.93 -11.49
C ARG A 216 9.19 7.50 -12.14
N THR A 217 8.12 7.43 -11.35
CA THR A 217 6.79 6.96 -11.80
C THR A 217 5.80 8.10 -12.04
N GLN A 218 6.26 9.35 -12.00
CA GLN A 218 5.45 10.48 -12.43
C GLN A 218 5.28 10.49 -13.95
N ILE A 219 4.05 10.73 -14.41
CA ILE A 219 3.74 10.84 -15.83
C ILE A 219 4.12 12.24 -16.32
N LEU A 220 5.18 12.31 -17.14
CA LEU A 220 5.75 13.59 -17.62
C LEU A 220 5.64 13.78 -19.15
N ASP A 221 4.79 13.00 -19.81
CA ASP A 221 4.45 13.24 -21.22
C ASP A 221 3.51 14.45 -21.32
N GLU A 222 4.03 15.61 -21.77
CA GLU A 222 3.30 16.89 -21.82
C GLU A 222 2.01 16.84 -22.67
N GLY A 223 1.87 15.85 -23.57
CA GLY A 223 0.67 15.64 -24.36
C GLY A 223 -0.41 14.80 -23.68
N SER A 224 -0.11 14.21 -22.53
CA SER A 224 -1.01 13.29 -21.81
C SER A 224 -2.06 14.04 -20.98
N GLU A 225 -3.29 13.54 -20.97
CA GLU A 225 -4.36 14.07 -20.11
C GLU A 225 -4.11 13.84 -18.61
N VAL A 226 -3.20 12.92 -18.29
CA VAL A 226 -2.76 12.60 -16.94
C VAL A 226 -1.35 13.13 -16.64
N TYR A 227 -0.89 14.17 -17.36
CA TYR A 227 0.38 14.83 -17.07
C TYR A 227 0.45 15.29 -15.61
N GLY A 228 1.54 14.94 -14.94
CA GLY A 228 1.79 15.20 -13.52
C GLY A 228 1.30 14.09 -12.58
N ALA A 229 0.45 13.18 -13.03
CA ALA A 229 -0.05 12.07 -12.22
C ALA A 229 1.08 11.16 -11.71
N LEU A 230 0.86 10.53 -10.56
CA LEU A 230 1.77 9.55 -9.97
C LEU A 230 1.16 8.16 -10.10
N THR A 231 1.96 7.17 -10.50
CA THR A 231 1.51 5.78 -10.49
C THR A 231 1.27 5.31 -9.07
N ALA A 232 0.05 4.84 -8.79
CA ALA A 232 -0.33 4.37 -7.46
C ALA A 232 -0.03 2.87 -7.30
N ARG A 233 -0.39 2.06 -8.29
CA ARG A 233 -0.22 0.60 -8.28
C ARG A 233 -0.38 -0.01 -9.67
N TRP A 234 0.16 -1.21 -9.83
CA TRP A 234 -0.29 -2.16 -10.84
C TRP A 234 -1.14 -3.23 -10.17
N GLU A 235 -2.30 -3.55 -10.70
CA GLU A 235 -3.21 -4.51 -10.07
C GLU A 235 -3.62 -5.61 -11.06
N TYR A 236 -3.81 -6.81 -10.50
CA TYR A 236 -4.46 -7.96 -11.14
C TYR A 236 -5.75 -8.26 -10.35
N PRO A 237 -6.76 -8.93 -10.91
CA PRO A 237 -7.03 -9.23 -12.32
C PRO A 237 -8.28 -8.47 -12.83
N GLY A 238 -8.23 -7.86 -14.01
CA GLY A 238 -9.38 -7.11 -14.55
C GLY A 238 -9.75 -7.45 -15.98
N HIS A 239 -8.75 -7.65 -16.84
CA HIS A 239 -8.95 -7.44 -18.27
C HIS A 239 -8.56 -8.63 -19.16
N PRO A 240 -9.21 -8.79 -20.32
CA PRO A 240 -8.73 -9.72 -21.34
C PRO A 240 -7.48 -9.22 -22.06
N ALA A 241 -7.28 -7.92 -22.28
CA ALA A 241 -6.17 -7.47 -23.14
C ALA A 241 -4.79 -7.55 -22.46
N HIS A 242 -4.74 -7.45 -21.14
CA HIS A 242 -3.51 -7.42 -20.35
C HIS A 242 -3.75 -8.10 -18.99
N SER A 243 -2.66 -8.56 -18.37
CA SER A 243 -2.66 -9.24 -17.06
C SER A 243 -2.49 -8.29 -15.87
N TYR A 244 -2.13 -7.04 -16.13
CA TYR A 244 -2.03 -6.00 -15.11
C TYR A 244 -2.53 -4.68 -15.66
N ASP A 245 -3.25 -3.94 -14.81
CA ASP A 245 -3.75 -2.60 -15.10
C ASP A 245 -2.91 -1.61 -14.30
N CYS A 246 -2.50 -0.50 -14.92
CA CYS A 246 -1.70 0.53 -14.26
C CYS A 246 -2.64 1.65 -13.78
N TYR A 247 -2.82 1.75 -12.46
CA TYR A 247 -3.76 2.69 -11.87
C TYR A 247 -3.08 3.96 -11.34
N LEU A 248 -3.66 5.10 -11.68
CA LEU A 248 -3.32 6.42 -11.17
C LEU A 248 -4.45 6.90 -10.26
N GLY A 249 -4.15 7.13 -8.97
CA GLY A 249 -5.14 7.60 -8.00
C GLY A 249 -4.94 9.09 -7.67
N PRO A 250 -5.91 9.98 -7.89
CA PRO A 250 -5.79 11.38 -7.48
C PRO A 250 -5.61 11.54 -5.96
N ASN A 251 -6.28 10.68 -5.20
CA ASN A 251 -6.13 10.61 -3.76
C ASN A 251 -4.70 10.20 -3.41
N ASP A 252 -4.18 9.13 -4.03
CA ASP A 252 -2.85 8.58 -3.77
C ASP A 252 -1.75 9.59 -4.15
N ALA A 253 -1.96 10.36 -5.22
CA ALA A 253 -1.06 11.44 -5.60
C ALA A 253 -1.04 12.56 -4.55
N SER A 254 -2.21 12.99 -4.06
CA SER A 254 -2.29 13.99 -2.98
C SER A 254 -1.66 13.49 -1.68
N PHE A 255 -1.87 12.22 -1.35
CA PHE A 255 -1.26 11.54 -0.21
C PHE A 255 0.26 11.50 -0.33
N ALA A 256 0.80 11.15 -1.49
CA ALA A 256 2.24 11.15 -1.77
C ALA A 256 2.85 12.55 -1.66
N VAL A 257 2.12 13.60 -2.03
CA VAL A 257 2.57 14.98 -1.87
C VAL A 257 2.80 15.31 -0.39
N LYS A 258 1.80 15.07 0.47
CA LYS A 258 1.94 15.34 1.92
C LYS A 258 2.99 14.45 2.58
N TRP A 259 2.98 13.15 2.28
CA TRP A 259 3.75 12.19 3.06
C TRP A 259 5.15 11.91 2.49
N ALA A 260 5.43 12.19 1.22
CA ALA A 260 6.75 11.98 0.63
C ALA A 260 7.38 13.26 0.08
N LEU A 261 6.76 13.88 -0.93
CA LEU A 261 7.43 14.91 -1.73
C LEU A 261 7.70 16.18 -0.92
N ILE A 262 6.72 16.67 -0.15
CA ILE A 262 6.91 17.84 0.72
C ILE A 262 7.92 17.55 1.84
N PRO A 263 7.83 16.43 2.59
CA PRO A 263 8.84 16.08 3.58
C PRO A 263 10.26 15.98 2.99
N LEU A 264 10.42 15.42 1.78
CA LEU A 264 11.72 15.37 1.11
C LEU A 264 12.23 16.75 0.72
N TYR A 265 11.35 17.63 0.25
CA TYR A 265 11.71 19.01 0.00
C TYR A 265 12.18 19.71 1.29
N GLU A 266 11.44 19.59 2.39
CA GLU A 266 11.80 20.19 3.68
C GLU A 266 13.14 19.65 4.21
N LEU A 267 13.42 18.35 4.04
CA LEU A 267 14.66 17.72 4.47
C LEU A 267 15.87 18.10 3.61
N THR A 268 15.70 18.21 2.30
CA THR A 268 16.82 18.26 1.34
C THR A 268 17.00 19.62 0.68
N GLY A 269 15.95 20.43 0.61
CA GLY A 269 15.90 21.67 -0.16
C GLY A 269 15.88 21.47 -1.69
N GLU A 270 15.76 20.23 -2.17
CA GLU A 270 15.81 19.92 -3.61
C GLU A 270 14.49 20.29 -4.30
N GLN A 271 14.53 21.28 -5.20
CA GLN A 271 13.34 21.85 -5.85
C GLN A 271 12.52 20.83 -6.65
N ARG A 272 13.14 19.78 -7.19
CA ARG A 272 12.46 18.73 -7.96
C ARG A 272 11.28 18.09 -7.22
N TYR A 273 11.35 17.98 -5.89
CA TYR A 273 10.23 17.44 -5.10
C TYR A 273 9.06 18.41 -5.01
N LEU A 274 9.34 19.72 -4.90
CA LEU A 274 8.32 20.76 -4.88
C LEU A 274 7.67 20.93 -6.26
N GLU A 275 8.46 20.86 -7.33
CA GLU A 275 7.99 20.86 -8.72
C GLU A 275 7.11 19.64 -9.00
N ALA A 276 7.57 18.43 -8.64
CA ALA A 276 6.78 17.22 -8.79
C ALA A 276 5.47 17.29 -7.99
N SER A 277 5.50 17.89 -6.78
CA SER A 277 4.29 18.10 -5.97
C SER A 277 3.30 19.00 -6.70
N ARG A 278 3.77 20.09 -7.30
CA ARG A 278 2.91 21.01 -8.04
C ARG A 278 2.21 20.30 -9.21
N LEU A 279 2.99 19.58 -10.02
CA LEU A 279 2.46 18.84 -11.17
C LEU A 279 1.40 17.81 -10.75
N ALA A 280 1.67 17.06 -9.68
CA ALA A 280 0.71 16.10 -9.13
C ALA A 280 -0.58 16.79 -8.68
N LEU A 281 -0.49 17.89 -7.92
CA LEU A 281 -1.68 18.60 -7.43
C LEU A 281 -2.48 19.29 -8.53
N ASP A 282 -1.83 19.79 -9.59
CA ASP A 282 -2.54 20.33 -10.74
C ASP A 282 -3.39 19.24 -11.43
N TRP A 283 -2.86 18.02 -11.57
CA TRP A 283 -3.65 16.88 -12.05
C TRP A 283 -4.78 16.47 -11.09
N VAL A 284 -4.52 16.43 -9.78
CA VAL A 284 -5.53 16.14 -8.76
C VAL A 284 -6.67 17.16 -8.82
N LYS A 285 -6.33 18.45 -8.92
CA LYS A 285 -7.30 19.54 -9.08
C LYS A 285 -8.17 19.34 -10.31
N ASN A 286 -7.58 19.04 -11.45
CA ASN A 286 -8.37 18.77 -12.66
C ASN A 286 -9.30 17.55 -12.49
N SER A 287 -8.83 16.52 -11.77
CA SER A 287 -9.58 15.29 -11.52
C SER A 287 -10.79 15.49 -10.60
N ILE A 288 -10.72 16.37 -9.59
CA ILE A 288 -11.89 16.63 -8.73
C ILE A 288 -13.04 17.34 -9.47
N TYR A 289 -12.75 17.99 -10.60
CA TYR A 289 -13.69 18.72 -11.45
C TYR A 289 -14.02 17.99 -12.77
N LEU A 290 -13.87 16.66 -12.83
CA LEU A 290 -14.22 15.90 -14.04
C LEU A 290 -15.61 16.27 -14.56
N PRO A 291 -15.74 16.66 -15.84
CA PRO A 291 -17.04 16.97 -16.42
C PRO A 291 -17.90 15.70 -16.41
N ASP A 292 -19.21 15.88 -16.21
CA ASP A 292 -20.22 14.82 -16.25
C ASP A 292 -20.22 13.81 -15.09
N ARG A 293 -19.46 14.07 -14.02
CA ARG A 293 -19.47 13.25 -12.80
C ARG A 293 -19.69 14.12 -11.56
N ASP A 294 -20.57 13.68 -10.67
CA ASP A 294 -20.78 14.33 -9.38
C ASP A 294 -19.92 13.74 -8.25
N TYR A 295 -19.01 12.82 -8.58
CA TYR A 295 -18.13 12.10 -7.67
C TYR A 295 -16.72 12.01 -8.28
N LEU A 296 -15.71 11.75 -7.45
CA LEU A 296 -14.34 11.46 -7.89
C LEU A 296 -14.17 9.94 -7.99
N PRO A 297 -13.92 9.35 -9.17
CA PRO A 297 -13.58 7.94 -9.25
C PRO A 297 -12.29 7.63 -8.47
N LEU A 298 -12.17 6.40 -7.96
CA LEU A 298 -10.97 5.98 -7.23
C LEU A 298 -9.70 6.17 -8.07
N ASP A 299 -9.72 5.70 -9.31
CA ASP A 299 -8.54 5.67 -10.16
C ASP A 299 -8.85 5.88 -11.65
N TYR A 300 -7.80 6.29 -12.35
CA TYR A 300 -7.67 6.27 -13.80
C TYR A 300 -6.80 5.07 -14.19
N ASP A 301 -7.33 4.22 -15.05
CA ASP A 301 -6.58 3.14 -15.69
C ASP A 301 -5.77 3.73 -16.85
N LEU A 302 -4.46 3.83 -16.66
CA LEU A 302 -3.51 4.29 -17.68
C LEU A 302 -3.37 3.31 -18.83
N THR A 303 -3.60 2.01 -18.59
CA THR A 303 -3.47 0.98 -19.62
C THR A 303 -4.58 1.09 -20.66
N ASP A 304 -5.82 1.28 -20.21
CA ASP A 304 -6.98 1.43 -21.10
C ASP A 304 -7.36 2.88 -21.42
N GLY A 305 -6.78 3.85 -20.69
CA GLY A 305 -7.07 5.27 -20.86
C GLY A 305 -8.48 5.65 -20.40
N THR A 306 -8.92 5.10 -19.26
CA THR A 306 -10.28 5.31 -18.77
C THR A 306 -10.36 5.52 -17.26
N TRP A 307 -11.31 6.36 -16.83
CA TRP A 307 -11.65 6.49 -15.41
C TRP A 307 -12.54 5.33 -14.95
N GLY A 308 -12.25 4.79 -13.78
CA GLY A 308 -13.11 3.83 -13.08
C GLY A 308 -14.54 4.35 -12.89
N ASN A 309 -15.49 3.47 -12.63
CA ASN A 309 -16.91 3.83 -12.51
C ASN A 309 -17.43 3.90 -11.06
N TYR A 310 -16.58 3.64 -10.07
CA TYR A 310 -16.92 3.74 -8.64
C TYR A 310 -15.89 4.59 -7.90
N SER A 311 -16.21 4.94 -6.66
CA SER A 311 -15.30 5.61 -5.73
C SER A 311 -15.22 4.84 -4.42
N ILE A 312 -14.14 5.03 -3.67
CA ILE A 312 -13.96 4.46 -2.33
C ILE A 312 -13.67 5.59 -1.33
N ILE A 313 -13.95 5.30 -0.06
CA ILE A 313 -13.76 6.20 1.09
C ILE A 313 -12.32 6.74 1.19
N ASP A 314 -11.31 6.02 0.67
CA ASP A 314 -9.91 6.44 0.62
C ASP A 314 -9.72 7.74 -0.20
N THR A 315 -10.68 8.14 -1.03
CA THR A 315 -10.65 9.47 -1.68
C THR A 315 -10.71 10.64 -0.69
N ALA A 316 -11.04 10.40 0.58
CA ALA A 316 -11.11 11.43 1.62
C ALA A 316 -9.82 12.26 1.77
N PHE A 317 -8.63 11.67 1.57
CA PHE A 317 -7.36 12.36 1.82
C PHE A 317 -6.91 13.31 0.69
N ILE A 318 -7.74 13.58 -0.32
CA ILE A 318 -7.46 14.59 -1.35
C ILE A 318 -7.03 15.96 -0.79
N PRO A 319 -7.63 16.53 0.28
CA PRO A 319 -7.20 17.83 0.80
C PRO A 319 -5.79 17.85 1.38
N GLU A 320 -5.16 16.70 1.61
CA GLU A 320 -3.86 16.61 2.27
C GLU A 320 -2.74 17.31 1.52
N GLY A 321 -2.52 16.91 0.27
CA GLY A 321 -1.49 17.50 -0.58
C GLY A 321 -1.74 18.98 -0.83
N PHE A 322 -3.00 19.36 -1.07
CA PHE A 322 -3.41 20.76 -1.20
C PHE A 322 -3.02 21.60 0.02
N THR A 323 -3.46 21.18 1.20
CA THR A 323 -3.21 21.90 2.46
C THR A 323 -1.72 22.01 2.77
N GLU A 324 -0.96 20.93 2.60
CA GLU A 324 0.48 20.96 2.90
C GLU A 324 1.26 21.81 1.89
N TYR A 325 0.87 21.78 0.61
CA TYR A 325 1.50 22.61 -0.41
C TYR A 325 1.23 24.09 -0.17
N ASP A 326 -0.03 24.46 0.13
CA ASP A 326 -0.40 25.84 0.47
C ASP A 326 0.31 26.30 1.75
N ARG A 327 0.40 25.46 2.80
CA ARG A 327 1.16 25.76 4.02
C ARG A 327 2.61 26.09 3.71
N LEU A 328 3.28 25.25 2.92
CA LEU A 328 4.70 25.40 2.59
C LEU A 328 4.96 26.67 1.78
N ASN A 329 4.09 26.97 0.81
CA ASN A 329 4.23 28.13 -0.07
C ASN A 329 3.62 29.42 0.50
N CYS A 330 2.96 29.34 1.65
CA CYS A 330 2.18 30.43 2.25
C CYS A 330 1.13 31.00 1.28
N THR A 331 0.45 30.11 0.57
CA THR A 331 -0.63 30.40 -0.39
C THR A 331 -1.97 29.87 0.12
N ASN A 332 -3.04 30.16 -0.61
CA ASN A 332 -4.39 29.64 -0.39
C ASN A 332 -5.03 29.19 -1.72
N GLU A 333 -4.18 28.71 -2.64
CA GLU A 333 -4.58 28.45 -4.01
C GLU A 333 -5.56 27.28 -4.10
N PHE A 334 -5.41 26.29 -3.22
CA PHE A 334 -6.22 25.09 -3.19
C PHE A 334 -7.27 25.10 -2.06
N THR A 335 -7.37 26.18 -1.28
CA THR A 335 -8.36 26.26 -0.18
C THR A 335 -9.79 26.02 -0.65
N GLU A 336 -10.20 26.63 -1.77
CA GLU A 336 -11.54 26.42 -2.34
C GLU A 336 -11.72 25.01 -2.92
N ASP A 337 -10.65 24.43 -3.47
CA ASP A 337 -10.65 23.09 -4.03
C ASP A 337 -10.83 22.03 -2.92
N SER A 338 -10.12 22.20 -1.79
CA SER A 338 -10.29 21.41 -0.57
C SER A 338 -11.71 21.49 -0.02
N ARG A 339 -12.28 22.70 0.07
CA ARG A 339 -13.66 22.91 0.53
C ARG A 339 -14.67 22.25 -0.40
N PHE A 340 -14.55 22.49 -1.69
CA PHE A 340 -15.43 21.92 -2.71
C PHE A 340 -15.45 20.40 -2.64
N PHE A 341 -14.25 19.79 -2.62
CA PHE A 341 -14.11 18.35 -2.57
C PHE A 341 -14.68 17.77 -1.28
N MET A 342 -14.27 18.29 -0.12
CA MET A 342 -14.66 17.71 1.16
C MET A 342 -16.15 17.86 1.44
N ASP A 343 -16.78 18.99 1.06
CA ASP A 343 -18.23 19.16 1.17
C ASP A 343 -19.00 18.16 0.30
N ARG A 344 -18.46 17.81 -0.86
CA ARG A 344 -19.03 16.78 -1.73
C ARG A 344 -18.85 15.39 -1.14
N PHE A 345 -17.64 15.08 -0.68
CA PHE A 345 -17.30 13.80 -0.04
C PHE A 345 -18.20 13.50 1.16
N ILE A 346 -18.36 14.47 2.08
CA ILE A 346 -19.23 14.31 3.27
C ILE A 346 -20.66 14.00 2.84
N ARG A 347 -21.21 14.72 1.85
CA ARG A 347 -22.58 14.46 1.36
C ARG A 347 -22.75 13.07 0.75
N GLN A 348 -21.69 12.52 0.16
CA GLN A 348 -21.74 11.22 -0.53
C GLN A 348 -21.58 10.05 0.43
N TYR A 349 -20.62 10.15 1.36
CA TYR A 349 -20.18 9.01 2.16
C TYR A 349 -20.77 8.95 3.57
N ARG A 350 -21.19 10.09 4.13
CA ARG A 350 -21.69 10.15 5.49
C ARG A 350 -23.05 9.50 5.61
N LEU A 351 -23.16 8.53 6.51
CA LEU A 351 -24.38 7.81 6.84
C LEU A 351 -25.18 8.57 7.93
N ASP A 352 -26.47 8.24 8.08
CA ASP A 352 -27.37 8.90 9.04
C ASP A 352 -26.92 8.74 10.50
N ASN A 353 -26.22 7.66 10.80
CA ASN A 353 -25.67 7.33 12.12
C ASN A 353 -24.36 8.08 12.45
N GLY A 354 -23.79 8.85 11.51
CA GLY A 354 -22.53 9.57 11.65
C GLY A 354 -21.26 8.78 11.27
N PHE A 355 -21.38 7.50 10.91
CA PHE A 355 -20.30 6.76 10.26
C PHE A 355 -20.22 7.10 8.76
N TYR A 356 -19.24 6.53 8.08
CA TYR A 356 -19.03 6.68 6.65
C TYR A 356 -19.02 5.29 5.99
N GLY A 357 -19.69 5.17 4.85
CA GLY A 357 -19.70 3.95 4.05
C GLY A 357 -18.39 3.76 3.27
N GLN A 358 -18.13 2.57 2.75
CA GLN A 358 -16.85 2.24 2.11
C GLN A 358 -16.82 2.61 0.64
N ASN A 359 -17.79 2.15 -0.15
CA ASN A 359 -17.82 2.34 -1.60
C ASN A 359 -18.99 3.22 -2.01
N TYR A 360 -18.79 4.03 -3.05
CA TYR A 360 -19.83 4.84 -3.67
C TYR A 360 -19.99 4.43 -5.13
N ASP A 361 -21.19 4.01 -5.49
CA ASP A 361 -21.60 3.78 -6.87
C ASP A 361 -22.64 4.85 -7.26
N PRO A 362 -22.46 5.58 -8.37
CA PRO A 362 -23.38 6.67 -8.75
C PRO A 362 -24.84 6.21 -8.96
N ALA A 363 -25.06 4.94 -9.32
CA ALA A 363 -26.38 4.38 -9.53
C ALA A 363 -27.03 3.89 -8.22
N ALA A 364 -26.24 3.51 -7.22
CA ALA A 364 -26.74 2.94 -5.96
C ALA A 364 -26.57 3.83 -4.72
N GLY A 365 -25.71 4.85 -4.79
CA GLY A 365 -25.26 5.63 -3.64
C GLY A 365 -24.08 4.97 -2.91
N VAL A 366 -23.84 5.43 -1.68
CA VAL A 366 -22.84 4.83 -0.80
C VAL A 366 -23.35 3.52 -0.21
N ASP A 367 -22.48 2.52 -0.11
CA ASP A 367 -22.77 1.33 0.68
C ASP A 367 -22.78 1.63 2.19
N GLU A 368 -23.23 0.66 2.96
CA GLU A 368 -23.31 0.78 4.42
C GLU A 368 -22.27 -0.11 5.11
N VAL A 369 -21.11 -0.33 4.48
CA VAL A 369 -20.00 -1.09 5.08
C VAL A 369 -19.14 -0.14 5.92
N ILE A 370 -19.04 -0.41 7.22
CA ILE A 370 -18.23 0.42 8.14
C ILE A 370 -16.80 -0.13 8.14
N PHE A 371 -16.03 0.30 7.15
CA PHE A 371 -14.65 -0.13 6.96
C PHE A 371 -13.68 0.71 7.82
N THR A 372 -13.10 0.09 8.85
CA THR A 372 -12.35 0.80 9.91
C THR A 372 -11.19 1.64 9.39
N ARG A 373 -10.38 1.11 8.47
CA ARG A 373 -9.25 1.87 7.91
C ARG A 373 -9.74 3.07 7.09
N GLY A 374 -10.83 2.90 6.35
CA GLY A 374 -11.48 3.97 5.61
C GLY A 374 -11.98 5.11 6.51
N LEU A 375 -12.45 4.78 7.72
CA LEU A 375 -12.80 5.81 8.71
C LEU A 375 -11.55 6.62 9.14
N GLY A 376 -10.40 5.96 9.28
CA GLY A 376 -9.11 6.63 9.50
C GLY A 376 -8.79 7.63 8.40
N TRP A 377 -8.87 7.22 7.14
CA TRP A 377 -8.69 8.11 5.98
C TRP A 377 -9.66 9.27 5.95
N THR A 378 -10.91 9.04 6.35
CA THR A 378 -11.91 10.10 6.49
C THR A 378 -11.53 11.12 7.55
N ILE A 379 -11.13 10.66 8.74
CA ILE A 379 -10.66 11.54 9.81
C ILE A 379 -9.46 12.36 9.32
N GLU A 380 -8.50 11.74 8.65
CA GLU A 380 -7.30 12.41 8.15
C GLU A 380 -7.64 13.51 7.12
N GLY A 381 -8.49 13.19 6.14
CA GLY A 381 -8.98 14.16 5.15
C GLY A 381 -9.74 15.33 5.78
N LEU A 382 -10.61 15.06 6.76
CA LEU A 382 -11.34 16.10 7.49
C LEU A 382 -10.40 17.03 8.28
N LEU A 383 -9.36 16.47 8.91
CA LEU A 383 -8.34 17.26 9.59
C LEU A 383 -7.52 18.11 8.60
N ALA A 384 -7.19 17.56 7.43
CA ALA A 384 -6.53 18.30 6.36
C ALA A 384 -7.41 19.44 5.83
N ALA A 385 -8.70 19.19 5.61
CA ALA A 385 -9.66 20.22 5.22
C ALA A 385 -9.80 21.30 6.29
N TYR A 386 -9.87 20.93 7.57
CA TYR A 386 -9.86 21.91 8.67
C TYR A 386 -8.61 22.79 8.63
N ARG A 387 -7.42 22.21 8.49
CA ARG A 387 -6.16 22.96 8.43
C ARG A 387 -6.08 23.89 7.22
N GLY A 388 -6.53 23.45 6.05
CA GLY A 388 -6.47 24.23 4.81
C GLY A 388 -7.53 25.31 4.67
N THR A 389 -8.67 25.17 5.37
CA THR A 389 -9.83 26.10 5.26
C THR A 389 -10.11 26.89 6.54
N GLU A 390 -9.55 26.45 7.67
CA GLU A 390 -9.85 26.92 9.03
C GLU A 390 -11.32 26.75 9.46
N GLU A 391 -12.12 25.99 8.70
CA GLU A 391 -13.53 25.80 8.99
C GLU A 391 -13.76 24.74 10.08
N LYS A 392 -14.17 25.21 11.26
CA LYS A 392 -14.40 24.36 12.44
C LYS A 392 -15.38 23.20 12.24
N ARG A 393 -16.24 23.25 11.22
CA ARG A 393 -17.17 22.14 10.91
C ARG A 393 -16.43 20.85 10.56
N TYR A 394 -15.29 20.93 9.88
CA TYR A 394 -14.51 19.74 9.52
C TYR A 394 -13.82 19.12 10.74
N LEU A 395 -13.25 19.95 11.63
CA LEU A 395 -12.71 19.45 12.90
C LEU A 395 -13.80 18.79 13.76
N LYS A 396 -14.98 19.42 13.83
CA LYS A 396 -16.11 18.86 14.57
C LYS A 396 -16.51 17.49 14.02
N GLU A 397 -16.65 17.37 12.70
CA GLU A 397 -16.98 16.10 12.03
C GLU A 397 -15.90 15.03 12.29
N ALA A 398 -14.61 15.40 12.21
CA ALA A 398 -13.50 14.49 12.50
C ALA A 398 -13.52 13.99 13.95
N VAL A 399 -13.76 14.87 14.92
CA VAL A 399 -13.87 14.52 16.34
C VAL A 399 -15.07 13.60 16.59
N GLU A 400 -16.22 13.89 16.00
CA GLU A 400 -17.42 13.06 16.14
C GLU A 400 -17.20 11.65 15.58
N LEU A 401 -16.62 11.53 14.38
CA LEU A 401 -16.29 10.24 13.78
C LEU A 401 -15.21 9.49 14.58
N ALA A 402 -14.19 10.18 15.06
CA ALA A 402 -13.15 9.59 15.91
C ALA A 402 -13.72 9.02 17.21
N LEU A 403 -14.62 9.76 17.88
CA LEU A 403 -15.28 9.31 19.11
C LEU A 403 -16.22 8.12 18.86
N LEU A 404 -16.91 8.09 17.72
CA LEU A 404 -17.70 6.92 17.32
C LEU A 404 -16.80 5.70 17.09
N THR A 405 -15.70 5.89 16.37
CA THR A 405 -14.75 4.81 16.07
C THR A 405 -14.08 4.27 17.34
N ALA A 406 -13.62 5.16 18.24
CA ALA A 406 -12.97 4.78 19.49
C ALA A 406 -13.85 3.94 20.43
N LYS A 407 -15.18 4.10 20.37
CA LYS A 407 -16.14 3.27 21.13
C LYS A 407 -16.17 1.81 20.66
N GLU A 408 -15.81 1.57 19.41
CA GLU A 408 -15.82 0.23 18.80
C GLU A 408 -14.47 -0.49 18.92
N GLN A 409 -13.47 0.15 19.56
CA GLN A 409 -12.16 -0.44 19.83
C GLN A 409 -12.32 -1.71 20.69
N ASN A 410 -11.54 -2.74 20.36
CA ASN A 410 -11.51 -3.98 21.12
C ASN A 410 -10.87 -3.76 22.50
N GLU A 411 -11.16 -4.66 23.45
CA GLU A 411 -10.63 -4.58 24.81
C GLU A 411 -9.10 -4.61 24.88
N ASP A 412 -8.45 -5.29 23.93
CA ASP A 412 -7.00 -5.38 23.81
C ASP A 412 -6.34 -4.13 23.20
N GLY A 413 -7.13 -3.14 22.76
CA GLY A 413 -6.66 -1.92 22.11
C GLY A 413 -6.63 -1.97 20.59
N SER A 414 -6.90 -3.12 19.96
CA SER A 414 -6.95 -3.25 18.51
C SER A 414 -8.26 -2.73 17.91
N PHE A 415 -8.26 -2.58 16.58
CA PHE A 415 -9.47 -2.42 15.80
C PHE A 415 -9.65 -3.55 14.79
N SER A 416 -10.89 -4.02 14.64
CA SER A 416 -11.26 -5.00 13.62
C SER A 416 -11.21 -4.40 12.21
N TYR A 417 -11.12 -5.26 11.19
CA TYR A 417 -11.08 -4.84 9.79
C TYR A 417 -12.38 -4.15 9.34
N ILE A 418 -13.54 -4.72 9.70
CA ILE A 418 -14.86 -4.13 9.49
C ILE A 418 -15.56 -4.04 10.85
N LEU A 419 -16.17 -2.88 11.14
CA LEU A 419 -16.94 -2.68 12.38
C LEU A 419 -18.35 -3.25 12.26
N GLY A 420 -18.92 -3.22 11.07
CA GLY A 420 -20.21 -3.83 10.79
C GLY A 420 -20.67 -3.62 9.35
N TYR A 421 -21.71 -4.36 8.99
CA TYR A 421 -22.44 -4.20 7.74
C TYR A 421 -23.79 -3.51 8.01
N HIS A 422 -24.38 -2.89 6.99
CA HIS A 422 -25.68 -2.21 7.08
C HIS A 422 -25.69 -1.01 8.04
N GLY A 423 -24.57 -0.31 8.15
CA GLY A 423 -24.49 0.96 8.85
C GLY A 423 -24.66 0.79 10.35
N VAL A 424 -24.35 -0.37 10.91
CA VAL A 424 -24.37 -0.58 12.37
C VAL A 424 -23.15 -1.41 12.76
N PRO A 425 -22.33 -0.96 13.72
CA PRO A 425 -21.30 -1.81 14.29
C PRO A 425 -21.91 -3.04 14.98
N GLU A 426 -21.41 -4.23 14.65
CA GLU A 426 -21.88 -5.48 15.24
C GLU A 426 -20.72 -6.34 15.72
N GLN A 427 -20.86 -6.93 16.91
CA GLN A 427 -19.81 -7.78 17.49
C GLN A 427 -19.46 -8.97 16.58
N LYS A 428 -20.46 -9.63 15.98
CA LYS A 428 -20.24 -10.78 15.10
C LYS A 428 -19.37 -10.44 13.88
N ASP A 429 -19.52 -9.23 13.34
CA ASP A 429 -18.80 -8.77 12.15
C ASP A 429 -17.37 -8.38 12.51
N ARG A 430 -17.20 -7.71 13.65
CA ARG A 430 -15.87 -7.38 14.21
C ARG A 430 -15.04 -8.63 14.50
N GLU A 431 -15.64 -9.64 15.12
CA GLU A 431 -14.98 -10.91 15.38
C GLU A 431 -14.72 -11.69 14.09
N GLY A 432 -15.70 -11.70 13.18
CA GLY A 432 -15.61 -12.41 11.91
C GLY A 432 -14.55 -11.86 10.97
N THR A 433 -14.27 -10.56 10.99
CA THR A 433 -13.38 -9.92 10.00
C THR A 433 -11.92 -9.84 10.44
N GLY A 434 -11.60 -10.24 11.68
CA GLY A 434 -10.25 -10.23 12.23
C GLY A 434 -9.69 -8.82 12.47
N ILE A 435 -8.42 -8.73 12.82
CA ILE A 435 -7.78 -7.49 13.27
C ILE A 435 -7.12 -6.76 12.09
N CYS A 436 -7.20 -5.43 12.11
CA CYS A 436 -6.51 -4.57 11.17
C CYS A 436 -5.42 -3.77 11.90
N GLU A 437 -4.17 -4.24 11.80
CA GLU A 437 -2.99 -3.57 12.35
C GLU A 437 -2.82 -2.16 11.78
N LYS A 438 -3.15 -2.01 10.50
CA LYS A 438 -3.10 -0.72 9.79
C LYS A 438 -4.04 0.29 10.42
N ALA A 439 -5.32 -0.06 10.55
CA ALA A 439 -6.31 0.81 11.16
C ALA A 439 -5.93 1.16 12.60
N THR A 440 -5.40 0.18 13.35
CA THR A 440 -4.96 0.40 14.72
C THR A 440 -3.84 1.44 14.82
N ALA A 441 -2.81 1.34 13.98
CA ALA A 441 -1.70 2.31 13.97
C ALA A 441 -2.13 3.70 13.45
N ILE A 442 -2.94 3.74 12.37
CA ILE A 442 -3.46 4.99 11.79
C ILE A 442 -4.32 5.73 12.80
N LEU A 443 -5.29 5.05 13.42
CA LEU A 443 -6.19 5.67 14.38
C LEU A 443 -5.44 6.15 15.63
N ALA A 444 -4.40 5.44 16.09
CA ALA A 444 -3.55 5.93 17.18
C ALA A 444 -2.92 7.29 16.82
N TYR A 445 -2.30 7.40 15.63
CA TYR A 445 -1.72 8.65 15.14
C TYR A 445 -2.77 9.77 15.06
N LEU A 446 -3.92 9.50 14.45
CA LEU A 446 -4.96 10.51 14.21
C LEU A 446 -5.65 10.95 15.51
N PHE A 447 -5.85 10.06 16.47
CA PHE A 447 -6.42 10.41 17.77
C PHE A 447 -5.48 11.32 18.56
N TYR A 448 -4.16 11.06 18.54
CA TYR A 448 -3.20 12.03 19.09
C TYR A 448 -3.22 13.36 18.33
N ASP A 449 -3.35 13.32 17.00
CA ASP A 449 -3.41 14.52 16.16
C ASP A 449 -4.63 15.39 16.50
N ILE A 450 -5.79 14.77 16.73
CA ILE A 450 -6.98 15.45 17.25
C ILE A 450 -6.72 16.05 18.63
N CYS A 451 -6.15 15.29 19.56
CA CYS A 451 -5.87 15.77 20.93
C CYS A 451 -4.91 16.97 20.97
N MET A 452 -4.04 17.11 19.96
CA MET A 452 -3.18 18.28 19.81
C MET A 452 -3.96 19.53 19.38
N LEU A 453 -5.03 19.36 18.59
CA LEU A 453 -5.92 20.43 18.14
C LEU A 453 -7.02 20.75 19.17
N ASP A 454 -7.49 19.75 19.89
CA ASP A 454 -8.52 19.83 20.93
C ASP A 454 -8.13 18.98 22.15
N GLN A 455 -7.55 19.63 23.15
CA GLN A 455 -7.06 18.99 24.38
C GLN A 455 -8.17 18.47 25.29
N SER A 456 -9.45 18.72 24.97
CA SER A 456 -10.58 18.22 25.76
C SER A 456 -10.90 16.74 25.49
N GLN A 457 -10.36 16.17 24.42
CA GLN A 457 -10.67 14.82 23.91
C GLN A 457 -9.93 13.69 24.67
N LYS A 458 -10.21 13.54 25.96
CA LYS A 458 -9.53 12.56 26.82
C LYS A 458 -9.81 11.11 26.40
N GLU A 459 -11.01 10.83 25.94
CA GLU A 459 -11.43 9.50 25.50
C GLU A 459 -10.63 9.02 24.28
N LEU A 460 -10.32 9.94 23.35
CA LEU A 460 -9.48 9.65 22.19
C LEU A 460 -8.02 9.39 22.61
N LEU A 461 -7.50 10.17 23.55
CA LEU A 461 -6.17 9.97 24.10
C LEU A 461 -6.02 8.57 24.73
N GLU A 462 -6.99 8.15 25.55
CA GLU A 462 -6.98 6.82 26.16
C GLU A 462 -7.08 5.70 25.12
N SER A 463 -7.90 5.88 24.09
CA SER A 463 -8.02 4.93 22.98
C SER A 463 -6.71 4.81 22.19
N ALA A 464 -6.05 5.95 21.91
CA ALA A 464 -4.76 6.01 21.24
C ALA A 464 -3.67 5.29 22.04
N ASP A 465 -3.58 5.53 23.34
CA ASP A 465 -2.60 4.88 24.22
C ASP A 465 -2.81 3.35 24.25
N ARG A 466 -4.06 2.87 24.29
CA ARG A 466 -4.35 1.42 24.18
C ARG A 466 -3.95 0.83 22.83
N ALA A 467 -4.22 1.55 21.74
CA ALA A 467 -3.81 1.12 20.40
C ALA A 467 -2.27 1.04 20.29
N MET A 468 -1.55 2.00 20.87
CA MET A 468 -0.08 1.96 20.92
C MET A 468 0.46 0.77 21.70
N VAL A 469 -0.12 0.48 22.87
CA VAL A 469 0.23 -0.71 23.67
C VAL A 469 0.00 -1.99 22.87
N TRP A 470 -1.12 -2.06 22.15
CA TRP A 470 -1.42 -3.19 21.28
C TRP A 470 -0.38 -3.33 20.16
N CYS A 471 -0.02 -2.24 19.47
CA CYS A 471 0.99 -2.27 18.42
C CYS A 471 2.33 -2.80 18.95
N GLU A 472 2.80 -2.29 20.10
CA GLU A 472 4.06 -2.71 20.73
C GLU A 472 4.05 -4.20 21.12
N ALA A 473 2.93 -4.69 21.66
CA ALA A 473 2.77 -6.09 22.02
C ALA A 473 2.80 -7.04 20.80
N ASN A 474 2.49 -6.53 19.61
CA ASN A 474 2.43 -7.30 18.37
C ASN A 474 3.65 -7.13 17.46
N ILE A 475 4.68 -6.39 17.91
CA ILE A 475 5.97 -6.30 17.20
C ILE A 475 6.65 -7.69 17.21
N HIS A 476 6.94 -8.20 16.02
CA HIS A 476 7.66 -9.46 15.86
C HIS A 476 9.15 -9.34 16.24
N ARG A 477 9.64 -10.19 17.15
CA ARG A 477 11.04 -10.20 17.59
C ARG A 477 11.83 -11.44 17.17
N GLY A 478 11.25 -12.29 16.31
CA GLY A 478 11.96 -13.43 15.72
C GLY A 478 12.97 -12.97 14.66
N PRO A 479 14.02 -13.77 14.39
CA PRO A 479 15.00 -13.44 13.38
C PRO A 479 14.40 -13.42 11.96
N GLY A 480 15.03 -12.69 11.04
CA GLY A 480 14.65 -12.64 9.63
C GLY A 480 14.03 -11.30 9.22
N MET A 481 13.59 -11.23 7.96
CA MET A 481 13.07 -9.99 7.36
C MET A 481 11.86 -9.42 8.12
N GLY A 482 11.02 -10.29 8.68
CA GLY A 482 9.85 -9.87 9.45
C GLY A 482 10.14 -9.29 10.84
N TYR A 483 11.40 -9.21 11.29
CA TYR A 483 11.73 -8.57 12.58
C TYR A 483 11.23 -7.12 12.60
N GLY A 484 10.59 -6.71 13.70
CA GLY A 484 10.05 -5.37 13.89
C GLY A 484 8.63 -5.17 13.38
N GLY A 485 8.12 -6.06 12.52
CA GLY A 485 6.80 -5.92 11.91
C GLY A 485 5.67 -6.09 12.92
N ILE A 486 4.67 -5.21 12.87
CA ILE A 486 3.46 -5.31 13.70
C ILE A 486 2.53 -6.34 13.06
N LYS A 487 2.36 -7.49 13.71
CA LYS A 487 1.65 -8.62 13.11
C LYS A 487 0.16 -8.60 13.39
N ALA A 488 -0.64 -8.85 12.34
CA ALA A 488 -2.06 -9.19 12.49
C ALA A 488 -2.56 -10.07 11.35
N ALA A 489 -3.77 -10.59 11.52
CA ALA A 489 -4.50 -11.30 10.50
C ALA A 489 -5.94 -10.79 10.44
N GLY A 490 -6.45 -10.59 9.23
CA GLY A 490 -7.82 -10.16 8.97
C GLY A 490 -8.36 -10.74 7.67
N ILE A 491 -9.64 -10.55 7.42
CA ILE A 491 -10.35 -11.11 6.25
C ILE A 491 -9.73 -10.66 4.91
N LYS A 492 -9.06 -9.51 4.89
CA LYS A 492 -8.28 -9.01 3.75
C LYS A 492 -6.92 -8.54 4.25
N SER A 493 -6.01 -9.49 4.50
CA SER A 493 -4.63 -9.30 4.95
C SER A 493 -3.72 -8.63 3.89
N GLY A 494 -4.18 -7.56 3.23
CA GLY A 494 -3.42 -6.80 2.24
C GLY A 494 -3.25 -7.46 0.87
N ILE A 495 -3.48 -8.77 0.74
CA ILE A 495 -3.35 -9.50 -0.53
C ILE A 495 -4.75 -9.83 -1.05
N THR A 496 -5.13 -9.24 -2.17
CA THR A 496 -6.38 -9.56 -2.86
C THR A 496 -6.42 -11.07 -3.14
N CYS A 497 -7.51 -11.74 -2.70
CA CYS A 497 -7.76 -13.19 -2.78
C CYS A 497 -7.14 -14.09 -1.69
N MET A 498 -6.44 -13.55 -0.69
CA MET A 498 -5.96 -14.35 0.46
C MET A 498 -6.46 -13.76 1.79
N SER A 499 -7.20 -14.56 2.55
CA SER A 499 -7.84 -14.15 3.79
C SER A 499 -7.12 -14.74 5.00
N TYR A 500 -7.02 -13.96 6.08
CA TYR A 500 -6.45 -14.32 7.38
C TYR A 500 -4.98 -14.74 7.36
N LEU A 501 -4.21 -14.27 6.39
CA LEU A 501 -2.76 -14.39 6.44
C LEU A 501 -2.19 -13.50 7.55
N THR A 502 -1.23 -14.04 8.29
CA THR A 502 -0.47 -13.26 9.27
C THR A 502 0.52 -12.39 8.53
N ILE A 503 0.32 -11.08 8.57
CA ILE A 503 1.16 -10.11 7.85
C ILE A 503 1.63 -8.98 8.75
N ALA A 504 2.67 -8.28 8.31
CA ALA A 504 3.00 -6.92 8.75
C ALA A 504 3.10 -6.02 7.53
N THR A 505 2.59 -4.79 7.64
CA THR A 505 2.53 -3.84 6.53
C THR A 505 3.41 -2.64 6.82
N GLN A 506 4.12 -2.15 5.80
CA GLN A 506 5.06 -1.06 5.95
C GLN A 506 4.45 0.22 6.54
N TYR A 507 3.32 0.66 6.03
CA TYR A 507 2.71 1.91 6.49
C TYR A 507 2.09 1.77 7.88
N ALA A 508 1.67 0.57 8.30
CA ALA A 508 1.22 0.34 9.68
C ALA A 508 2.39 0.59 10.66
N ASN A 509 3.57 0.06 10.34
CA ASN A 509 4.80 0.32 11.09
C ASN A 509 5.19 1.80 11.07
N ALA A 510 5.09 2.46 9.91
CA ALA A 510 5.38 3.90 9.77
C ALA A 510 4.42 4.77 10.61
N PHE A 511 3.10 4.53 10.54
CA PHE A 511 2.12 5.24 11.35
C PHE A 511 2.29 5.00 12.85
N TYR A 512 2.66 3.79 13.26
CA TYR A 512 3.00 3.50 14.66
C TYR A 512 4.19 4.38 15.14
N ILE A 513 5.25 4.48 14.33
CA ILE A 513 6.41 5.34 14.66
C ILE A 513 5.96 6.80 14.76
N LEU A 514 5.21 7.31 13.77
CA LEU A 514 4.67 8.67 13.78
C LEU A 514 3.78 8.93 15.00
N ALA A 515 2.92 7.98 15.38
CA ALA A 515 2.07 8.08 16.56
C ALA A 515 2.90 8.17 17.84
N LYS A 516 3.96 7.36 17.98
CA LYS A 516 4.86 7.38 19.13
C LYS A 516 5.63 8.69 19.25
N LEU A 517 6.13 9.23 18.13
CA LEU A 517 6.80 10.53 18.09
C LEU A 517 5.84 11.64 18.50
N LYS A 518 4.64 11.70 17.90
CA LYS A 518 3.60 12.68 18.25
C LYS A 518 3.19 12.59 19.73
N ARG A 519 3.09 11.37 20.28
CA ARG A 519 2.80 11.16 21.71
C ARG A 519 3.89 11.73 22.62
N THR A 520 5.15 11.66 22.18
CA THR A 520 6.32 12.17 22.91
C THR A 520 6.36 13.70 22.91
N GLU A 521 5.89 14.33 21.83
CA GLU A 521 5.75 15.80 21.73
C GLU A 521 4.64 16.36 22.64
N ALA A 522 3.73 15.51 23.12
CA ALA A 522 2.59 15.89 23.94
C ALA A 522 2.68 15.38 25.40
N PRO A 523 3.75 15.65 26.16
CA PRO A 523 3.92 15.13 27.53
C PRO A 523 2.91 15.69 28.53
N TRP A 524 2.19 16.77 28.18
CA TRP A 524 1.10 17.32 28.98
C TRP A 524 -0.19 16.49 28.90
N LEU A 525 -0.31 15.61 27.90
CA LEU A 525 -1.38 14.62 27.79
C LEU A 525 -1.02 13.44 28.70
N LYS A 526 -1.22 13.57 30.03
CA LYS A 526 -0.93 12.51 30.99
C LYS A 526 -2.09 11.51 31.07
N THR A 527 -1.78 10.21 30.93
CA THR A 527 -2.69 9.09 31.21
C THR A 527 -2.06 8.16 32.24
N GLU A 528 -2.84 7.25 32.84
CA GLU A 528 -2.32 6.27 33.79
C GLU A 528 -1.51 5.14 33.12
N LEU A 529 -1.67 4.95 31.79
CA LEU A 529 -1.07 3.86 31.01
C LEU A 529 0.36 4.15 30.52
N TYR A 530 0.75 5.42 30.38
CA TYR A 530 2.07 5.87 29.93
C TYR A 530 2.80 6.61 31.08
N LYS A 531 3.47 5.85 31.96
CA LYS A 531 4.36 6.36 33.01
C LYS A 531 5.75 5.77 32.92
#